data_AF-A0A7K1ECV0-F1
#
_entry.id   AF-A0A7K1ECV0-F1
#
_cell.length_a   1.000
_cell.length_b   1.000
_cell.length_c   1.000
_cell.angle_alpha   90.00
_cell.angle_beta   90.00
_cell.angle_gamma   90.00
#
_symmetry.space_group_name_H-M   'P 1'
#
loop_
_entity.id
_entity.type
_entity.pdbx_description
1 polymer ?
#
loop_
_entity_poly.entity_id
_entity_poly.type
_entity_poly.pdbx_seq_one_letter_code
_entity_poly.pdbx_strand_id
1 'polypeptide(L)'
;MSTRATSLSLPPGLSTGIGYLPHCDPGEAVEFVLRHSPRLPSAPSLPARSRREGMIAQAASGLAGVTIRVDGSIDVDLSLIDPEAPLDDERLSSDAWVGLRAFLTAVADRDGPVKVSLTGPVTLGIALWGAGIDIDLAFRIAGHAVRARIERLVDHVLSRVPQAQVVVFLDEPAMG
;
A
#
# COMPACT_ATOMS: atom_id res chain seq x y z
N MET A 1 -25.29 -14.38 -2.64
CA MET A 1 -24.34 -15.50 -2.50
C MET A 1 -23.50 -15.20 -1.27
N SER A 2 -23.54 -16.06 -0.25
CA SER A 2 -22.86 -15.84 1.03
C SER A 2 -21.37 -16.16 0.88
N THR A 3 -20.52 -15.13 0.93
CA THR A 3 -19.06 -15.29 0.92
C THR A 3 -18.64 -15.90 2.25
N ARG A 4 -18.42 -17.22 2.29
CA ARG A 4 -17.77 -17.85 3.44
C ARG A 4 -16.37 -17.26 3.55
N ALA A 5 -16.11 -16.50 4.62
CA ALA A 5 -14.76 -16.15 4.99
C ALA A 5 -13.99 -17.45 5.29
N THR A 6 -13.12 -17.87 4.37
CA THR A 6 -12.23 -19.01 4.60
C THR A 6 -11.31 -18.63 5.75
N SER A 7 -11.35 -19.37 6.86
CA SER A 7 -10.54 -19.06 8.03
C SER A 7 -9.06 -19.17 7.67
N LEU A 8 -8.35 -18.04 7.72
CA LEU A 8 -6.91 -17.98 7.53
C LEU A 8 -6.21 -18.67 8.70
N SER A 9 -5.54 -19.79 8.43
CA SER A 9 -4.74 -20.51 9.44
C SER A 9 -3.29 -20.00 9.40
N LEU A 10 -2.88 -19.25 10.43
CA LEU A 10 -1.50 -18.79 10.60
C LEU A 10 -0.81 -19.68 11.64
N PRO A 11 0.08 -20.61 11.22
CA PRO A 11 0.74 -21.52 12.14
C PRO A 11 1.71 -20.78 13.06
N PRO A 12 1.97 -21.30 14.28
CA PRO A 12 2.98 -20.75 15.17
C PRO A 12 4.36 -20.65 14.49
N GLY A 13 5.06 -19.54 14.72
CA GLY A 13 6.39 -19.29 14.14
C GLY A 13 6.41 -18.97 12.64
N LEU A 14 5.26 -18.63 12.05
CA LEU A 14 5.20 -18.16 10.66
C LEU A 14 5.99 -16.86 10.48
N SER A 15 6.93 -16.86 9.52
CA SER A 15 7.69 -15.68 9.13
C SER A 15 7.03 -14.90 7.99
N THR A 16 7.21 -13.58 8.00
CA THR A 16 6.84 -12.67 6.91
C THR A 16 7.71 -11.42 6.93
N GLY A 17 7.68 -10.64 5.86
CA GLY A 17 8.38 -9.36 5.75
C GLY A 17 7.56 -8.17 6.27
N ILE A 18 8.24 -7.04 6.47
CA ILE A 18 7.64 -5.74 6.82
C ILE A 18 7.41 -4.83 5.60
N GLY A 19 7.40 -5.38 4.38
CA GLY A 19 7.12 -4.65 3.14
C GLY A 19 8.34 -3.97 2.51
N TYR A 20 9.03 -3.09 3.22
CA TYR A 20 10.19 -2.37 2.64
C TYR A 20 11.36 -3.31 2.31
N LEU A 21 11.94 -3.15 1.12
CA LEU A 21 13.17 -3.83 0.72
C LEU A 21 14.19 -2.89 0.05
N PRO A 22 15.50 -3.07 0.29
CA PRO A 22 16.56 -2.24 -0.29
C PRO A 22 16.95 -2.68 -1.71
N HIS A 23 15.97 -3.03 -2.55
CA HIS A 23 16.19 -3.47 -3.92
C HIS A 23 15.79 -2.37 -4.91
N CYS A 24 16.50 -2.32 -6.04
CA CYS A 24 16.14 -1.48 -7.18
C CYS A 24 15.38 -2.27 -8.25
N ASP A 25 15.65 -3.56 -8.41
CA ASP A 25 14.91 -4.41 -9.34
C ASP A 25 13.69 -5.08 -8.68
N PRO A 26 12.48 -4.91 -9.22
CA PRO A 26 11.29 -5.54 -8.65
C PRO A 26 11.28 -7.07 -8.72
N GLY A 27 11.89 -7.66 -9.76
CA GLY A 27 11.99 -9.10 -9.90
C GLY A 27 12.89 -9.72 -8.83
N GLU A 28 14.07 -9.14 -8.61
CA GLU A 28 14.99 -9.55 -7.54
C GLU A 28 14.34 -9.43 -6.16
N ALA A 29 13.61 -8.34 -5.91
CA ALA A 29 12.90 -8.14 -4.65
C ALA A 29 11.82 -9.21 -4.41
N VAL A 30 11.05 -9.54 -5.45
CA VAL A 30 10.00 -10.56 -5.38
C VAL A 30 10.61 -11.95 -5.20
N GLU A 31 11.69 -12.27 -5.91
CA GLU A 31 12.43 -13.51 -5.71
C GLU A 31 12.94 -13.62 -4.27
N PHE A 32 13.49 -12.53 -3.72
CA PHE A 32 13.91 -12.48 -2.32
C PHE A 32 12.75 -12.77 -1.36
N VAL A 33 11.59 -12.14 -1.55
CA VAL A 33 10.39 -12.39 -0.72
C VAL A 33 9.97 -13.86 -0.77
N LEU A 34 9.83 -14.42 -1.98
CA LEU A 34 9.34 -15.77 -2.18
C LEU A 34 10.32 -16.83 -1.67
N ARG A 35 11.63 -16.56 -1.76
CA ARG A 35 12.67 -17.44 -1.24
C ARG A 35 12.65 -17.50 0.29
N HIS A 36 12.48 -16.36 0.98
CA HIS A 36 12.68 -16.27 2.43
C HIS A 36 11.38 -16.33 3.26
N SER A 37 10.22 -16.06 2.66
CA SER A 37 8.92 -16.12 3.36
C SER A 37 7.81 -16.72 2.48
N PRO A 38 7.99 -17.92 1.90
CA PRO A 38 7.04 -18.50 0.93
C PRO A 38 5.64 -18.78 1.49
N ARG A 39 5.53 -18.96 2.81
CA ARG A 39 4.26 -19.31 3.49
C ARG A 39 3.36 -18.09 3.72
N LEU A 40 3.95 -16.91 3.92
CA LEU A 40 3.24 -15.61 3.99
C LEU A 40 4.11 -14.53 3.36
N PRO A 41 4.20 -14.50 2.01
CA PRO A 41 5.00 -13.53 1.32
C PRO A 41 4.34 -12.15 1.42
N SER A 42 5.16 -11.12 1.66
CA SER A 42 4.72 -9.73 1.72
C SER A 42 5.06 -9.05 0.39
N ALA A 43 4.08 -8.40 -0.23
CA ALA A 43 4.32 -7.51 -1.36
C ALA A 43 5.40 -6.48 -0.97
N PRO A 44 6.46 -6.32 -1.77
CA PRO A 44 7.54 -5.41 -1.44
C PRO A 44 7.21 -3.98 -1.88
N SER A 45 7.70 -3.00 -1.12
CA SER A 45 7.84 -1.60 -1.56
C SER A 45 9.30 -1.25 -1.78
N LEU A 46 9.61 -0.54 -2.86
CA LEU A 46 10.97 -0.35 -3.36
C LEU A 46 11.38 1.14 -3.45
N PRO A 47 11.48 1.88 -2.34
CA PRO A 47 11.84 3.30 -2.39
C PRO A 47 13.29 3.56 -2.83
N ALA A 48 14.15 2.54 -2.86
CA ALA A 48 15.46 2.60 -3.50
C ALA A 48 15.35 2.64 -5.04
N ARG A 49 14.34 1.99 -5.61
CA ARG A 49 13.98 2.09 -7.04
C ARG A 49 13.31 3.42 -7.35
N SER A 50 12.27 3.77 -6.60
CA SER A 50 11.53 5.03 -6.77
C SER A 50 11.00 5.49 -5.44
N ARG A 51 11.36 6.71 -5.05
CA ARG A 51 10.92 7.32 -3.79
C ARG A 51 9.40 7.46 -3.69
N ARG A 52 8.68 7.33 -4.81
CA ARG A 52 7.21 7.25 -4.86
C ARG A 52 6.64 6.00 -4.21
N GLU A 53 7.43 4.94 -4.05
CA GLU A 53 7.07 3.73 -3.28
C GLU A 53 7.33 3.90 -1.77
N GLY A 54 7.80 5.08 -1.32
CA GLY A 54 7.93 5.39 0.10
C GLY A 54 6.57 5.50 0.78
N MET A 55 6.51 5.22 2.08
CA MET A 55 5.26 5.12 2.86
C MET A 55 4.28 6.28 2.65
N ILE A 56 4.74 7.52 2.84
CA ILE A 56 3.89 8.71 2.68
C ILE A 56 3.54 8.95 1.21
N ALA A 57 4.52 8.84 0.33
CA ALA A 57 4.36 9.08 -1.09
C ALA A 57 3.34 8.13 -1.74
N GLN A 58 3.43 6.84 -1.39
CA GLN A 58 2.52 5.81 -1.87
C GLN A 58 1.12 6.00 -1.29
N ALA A 59 1.01 6.30 0.01
CA ALA A 59 -0.28 6.54 0.66
C ALA A 59 -0.99 7.78 0.09
N ALA A 60 -0.25 8.85 -0.19
CA ALA A 60 -0.78 10.10 -0.72
C ALA A 60 -0.98 10.11 -2.26
N SER A 61 -0.49 9.10 -2.97
CA SER A 61 -0.67 8.97 -4.43
C SER A 61 -2.14 9.06 -4.81
N GLY A 62 -2.49 9.90 -5.79
CA GLY A 62 -3.88 10.03 -6.29
C GLY A 62 -4.82 10.84 -5.39
N LEU A 63 -4.35 11.43 -4.29
CA LEU A 63 -5.15 12.40 -3.53
C LEU A 63 -5.38 13.68 -4.35
N ALA A 64 -6.61 14.19 -4.35
CA ALA A 64 -6.92 15.49 -4.96
C ALA A 64 -6.07 16.59 -4.33
N GLY A 65 -5.47 17.44 -5.17
CA GLY A 65 -4.58 18.52 -4.74
C GLY A 65 -3.21 18.08 -4.20
N VAL A 66 -2.85 16.80 -4.25
CA VAL A 66 -1.54 16.31 -3.79
C VAL A 66 -0.71 15.79 -4.96
N THR A 67 0.50 16.33 -5.11
CA THR A 67 1.47 15.86 -6.12
C THR A 67 2.66 15.20 -5.44
N ILE A 68 3.06 14.02 -5.94
CA ILE A 68 4.26 13.31 -5.46
C ILE A 68 5.48 13.68 -6.32
N ARG A 69 6.44 14.38 -5.71
CA ARG A 69 7.69 14.76 -6.37
C ARG A 69 8.60 13.55 -6.60
N VAL A 70 9.64 13.73 -7.42
CA VAL A 70 10.60 12.67 -7.77
C VAL A 70 11.35 12.14 -6.55
N ASP A 71 11.59 12.98 -5.55
CA ASP A 71 12.26 12.63 -4.30
C ASP A 71 11.35 11.96 -3.26
N GLY A 72 10.06 11.83 -3.57
CA GLY A 72 9.02 11.25 -2.70
C GLY A 72 8.39 12.25 -1.73
N SER A 73 8.79 13.53 -1.77
CA SER A 73 8.07 14.57 -1.02
C SER A 73 6.70 14.84 -1.64
N ILE A 74 5.77 15.31 -0.80
CA ILE A 74 4.42 15.72 -1.21
C ILE A 74 4.37 17.23 -1.37
N ASP A 75 3.69 17.68 -2.42
CA ASP A 75 3.32 19.08 -2.64
C ASP A 75 1.80 19.20 -2.60
N VAL A 76 1.30 20.25 -1.97
CA VAL A 76 -0.14 20.42 -1.73
C VAL A 76 -0.62 21.73 -2.35
N ASP A 77 -1.56 21.62 -3.28
CA ASP A 77 -2.37 22.74 -3.73
C ASP A 77 -3.67 22.77 -2.93
N LEU A 78 -3.70 23.65 -1.92
CA LEU A 78 -4.84 23.80 -1.01
C LEU A 78 -6.14 24.19 -1.74
N SER A 79 -6.06 24.80 -2.92
CA SER A 79 -7.25 25.17 -3.70
C SER A 79 -7.93 23.98 -4.38
N LEU A 80 -7.24 22.84 -4.48
CA LEU A 80 -7.69 21.61 -5.13
C LEU A 80 -7.96 20.48 -4.13
N ILE A 81 -7.75 20.70 -2.83
CA ILE A 81 -8.04 19.71 -1.80
C ILE A 81 -9.56 19.49 -1.72
N ASP A 82 -9.97 18.23 -1.87
CA ASP A 82 -11.33 17.78 -1.67
C ASP A 82 -11.31 16.47 -0.85
N PRO A 83 -11.84 16.48 0.40
CA PRO A 83 -11.87 15.29 1.25
C PRO A 83 -12.78 14.16 0.75
N GLU A 84 -13.71 14.46 -0.15
CA GLU A 84 -14.65 13.48 -0.71
C GLU A 84 -14.27 13.04 -2.13
N ALA A 85 -13.22 13.64 -2.72
CA ALA A 85 -12.77 13.27 -4.05
C ALA A 85 -12.26 11.82 -4.08
N PRO A 86 -12.61 11.04 -5.12
CA PRO A 86 -12.06 9.70 -5.28
C PRO A 86 -10.55 9.76 -5.54
N LEU A 87 -9.84 8.72 -5.11
CA LEU A 87 -8.42 8.57 -5.41
C LEU A 87 -8.19 8.40 -6.92
N ASP A 88 -7.38 9.27 -7.53
CA ASP A 88 -6.96 9.23 -8.94
C ASP A 88 -5.81 8.22 -9.15
N ASP A 89 -6.05 6.96 -8.78
CA ASP A 89 -5.13 5.84 -8.99
C ASP A 89 -5.85 4.49 -9.14
N GLU A 90 -6.94 4.44 -9.90
CA GLU A 90 -7.91 3.31 -9.92
C GLU A 90 -7.28 1.91 -10.06
N ARG A 91 -6.18 1.79 -10.82
CA ARG A 91 -5.53 0.50 -11.10
C ARG A 91 -4.16 0.33 -10.44
N LEU A 92 -3.79 1.20 -9.50
CA LEU A 92 -2.47 1.18 -8.87
C LEU A 92 -1.35 1.09 -9.93
N SER A 93 -1.51 1.84 -11.04
CA SER A 93 -0.66 1.75 -12.23
C SER A 93 0.55 2.67 -12.17
N SER A 94 0.56 3.63 -11.24
CA SER A 94 1.65 4.59 -11.07
C SER A 94 2.95 3.94 -10.61
N ASP A 95 4.02 4.74 -10.61
CA ASP A 95 5.33 4.36 -10.11
C ASP A 95 5.34 3.95 -8.63
N ALA A 96 4.35 4.39 -7.85
CA ALA A 96 4.22 4.06 -6.43
C ALA A 96 3.90 2.58 -6.16
N TRP A 97 3.58 1.81 -7.20
CA TRP A 97 3.01 0.47 -7.07
C TRP A 97 3.76 -0.61 -7.88
N VAL A 98 4.94 -0.31 -8.40
CA VAL A 98 5.71 -1.25 -9.24
C VAL A 98 6.06 -2.52 -8.46
N GLY A 99 6.55 -2.42 -7.22
CA GLY A 99 6.83 -3.57 -6.36
C GLY A 99 5.61 -4.48 -6.14
N LEU A 100 4.44 -3.87 -5.86
CA LEU A 100 3.17 -4.59 -5.75
C LEU A 100 2.81 -5.32 -7.05
N ARG A 101 2.85 -4.64 -8.21
CA ARG A 101 2.45 -5.25 -9.48
C ARG A 101 3.37 -6.40 -9.91
N ALA A 102 4.67 -6.27 -9.68
CA ALA A 102 5.64 -7.34 -9.91
C ALA A 102 5.34 -8.55 -9.01
N PHE A 103 5.06 -8.30 -7.74
CA PHE A 103 4.67 -9.34 -6.78
C PHE A 103 3.41 -10.09 -7.21
N LEU A 104 2.33 -9.37 -7.56
CA LEU A 104 1.07 -9.98 -7.99
C LEU A 104 1.21 -10.82 -9.26
N THR A 105 2.13 -10.44 -10.15
CA THR A 105 2.45 -11.22 -11.34
C THR A 105 3.12 -12.54 -10.97
N ALA A 106 4.08 -12.52 -10.03
CA ALA A 106 4.79 -13.72 -9.60
C ALA A 106 3.96 -14.69 -8.76
N VAL A 107 2.91 -14.20 -8.09
CA VAL A 107 2.04 -15.03 -7.24
C VAL A 107 0.65 -15.28 -7.85
N ALA A 108 0.48 -15.10 -9.16
CA ALA A 108 -0.80 -15.21 -9.86
C ALA A 108 -1.55 -16.54 -9.59
N ASP A 109 -0.81 -17.65 -9.48
CA ASP A 109 -1.36 -18.99 -9.24
C ASP A 109 -1.40 -19.38 -7.76
N ARG A 110 -1.17 -18.44 -6.84
CA ARG A 110 -1.10 -18.74 -5.40
C ARG A 110 -2.48 -19.01 -4.82
N ASP A 111 -2.62 -20.19 -4.21
CA ASP A 111 -3.71 -20.55 -3.31
C ASP A 111 -3.20 -20.50 -1.86
N GLY A 112 -3.49 -19.39 -1.17
CA GLY A 112 -3.00 -19.15 0.18
C GLY A 112 -2.75 -17.68 0.49
N PRO A 113 -2.16 -17.36 1.65
CA PRO A 113 -2.13 -15.98 2.08
C PRO A 113 -1.06 -15.14 1.42
N VAL A 114 -1.39 -13.88 1.18
CA VAL A 114 -0.46 -12.84 0.75
C VAL A 114 -0.61 -11.65 1.68
N LYS A 115 0.50 -11.02 2.05
CA LYS A 115 0.49 -9.78 2.82
C LYS A 115 0.70 -8.59 1.90
N VAL A 116 -0.13 -7.57 2.05
CA VAL A 116 0.10 -6.22 1.50
C VAL A 116 0.15 -5.23 2.65
N SER A 117 0.98 -4.19 2.53
CA SER A 117 1.13 -3.19 3.59
C SER A 117 0.75 -1.81 3.06
N LEU A 118 0.20 -0.98 3.93
CA LEU A 118 -0.23 0.39 3.62
C LEU A 118 -0.01 1.27 4.85
N THR A 119 0.43 2.51 4.65
CA THR A 119 0.48 3.51 5.71
C THR A 119 -0.93 3.77 6.27
N GLY A 120 -1.08 3.74 7.59
CA GLY A 120 -2.36 4.01 8.25
C GLY A 120 -2.75 5.50 8.28
N PRO A 121 -3.99 5.80 8.68
CA PRO A 121 -4.56 7.16 8.62
C PRO A 121 -3.90 8.14 9.58
N VAL A 122 -3.31 7.70 10.70
CA VAL A 122 -2.69 8.62 11.66
C VAL A 122 -1.40 9.20 11.07
N THR A 123 -0.54 8.33 10.56
CA THR A 123 0.73 8.69 9.92
C THR A 123 0.50 9.50 8.65
N LEU A 124 -0.49 9.14 7.83
CA LEU A 124 -0.85 9.94 6.66
C LEU A 124 -1.42 11.31 7.07
N GLY A 125 -2.31 11.36 8.07
CA GLY A 125 -2.89 12.62 8.57
C GLY A 125 -1.82 13.59 9.09
N ILE A 126 -0.84 13.09 9.85
CA ILE A 126 0.29 13.89 10.32
C ILE A 126 1.14 14.41 9.16
N ALA A 127 1.39 13.59 8.12
CA ALA A 127 2.14 14.02 6.96
C ALA A 127 1.41 15.11 6.15
N LEU A 128 0.08 14.96 5.97
CA LEU A 128 -0.77 15.95 5.30
C LEU A 128 -0.83 17.27 6.07
N TRP A 129 -0.97 17.20 7.40
CA TRP A 129 -0.89 18.37 8.28
C TRP A 129 0.48 19.06 8.18
N GLY A 130 1.56 18.28 8.21
CA GLY A 130 2.92 18.79 8.01
C GLY A 130 3.16 19.42 6.64
N ALA A 131 2.34 19.08 5.65
CA ALA A 131 2.35 19.69 4.32
C ALA A 131 1.45 20.93 4.19
N GLY A 132 0.82 21.38 5.29
CA GLY A 132 0.08 22.63 5.36
C GLY A 132 -1.44 22.50 5.28
N ILE A 133 -1.99 21.28 5.26
CA ILE A 133 -3.44 21.07 5.36
C ILE A 133 -3.88 21.30 6.82
N ASP A 134 -5.02 21.95 7.02
CA ASP A 134 -5.63 22.09 8.34
C ASP A 134 -5.77 20.72 9.03
N ILE A 135 -5.55 20.65 10.34
CA ILE A 135 -5.43 19.38 11.07
C ILE A 135 -6.71 18.53 10.96
N ASP A 136 -7.89 19.10 11.15
CA ASP A 136 -9.14 18.37 11.12
C ASP A 136 -9.44 17.87 9.69
N LEU A 137 -9.09 18.68 8.69
CA LEU A 137 -9.21 18.31 7.29
C LEU A 137 -8.19 17.21 6.91
N ALA A 138 -6.95 17.30 7.37
CA ALA A 138 -5.88 16.34 7.09
C ALA A 138 -6.24 14.93 7.58
N PHE A 139 -6.73 14.81 8.82
CA PHE A 139 -7.15 13.52 9.36
C PHE A 139 -8.44 12.99 8.70
N ARG A 140 -9.35 13.87 8.28
CA ARG A 140 -10.53 13.48 7.50
C ARG A 140 -10.11 12.88 6.15
N ILE A 141 -9.26 13.58 5.40
CA ILE A 141 -8.71 13.10 4.12
C ILE A 141 -8.00 11.76 4.33
N ALA A 142 -7.11 11.67 5.33
CA ALA A 142 -6.35 10.46 5.60
C ALA A 142 -7.25 9.25 5.92
N GLY A 143 -8.30 9.44 6.72
CA GLY A 143 -9.27 8.41 7.04
C GLY A 143 -10.00 7.87 5.80
N HIS A 144 -10.53 8.77 4.96
CA HIS A 144 -11.20 8.39 3.71
C HIS A 144 -10.24 7.73 2.72
N ALA A 145 -9.06 8.30 2.53
CA ALA A 145 -8.06 7.81 1.60
C ALA A 145 -7.56 6.42 1.97
N VAL A 146 -7.22 6.18 3.24
CA VAL A 146 -6.74 4.86 3.68
C VAL A 146 -7.83 3.82 3.53
N ARG A 147 -9.08 4.13 3.91
CA ARG A 147 -10.20 3.21 3.69
C ARG A 147 -10.37 2.87 2.20
N ALA A 148 -10.47 3.87 1.34
CA ALA A 148 -10.63 3.68 -0.10
C ALA A 148 -9.46 2.89 -0.71
N ARG A 149 -8.23 3.13 -0.21
CA ARG A 149 -7.04 2.42 -0.66
C ARG A 149 -7.00 0.97 -0.19
N ILE A 150 -7.47 0.63 1.02
CA ILE A 150 -7.61 -0.76 1.47
C ILE A 150 -8.57 -1.51 0.55
N GLU A 151 -9.76 -0.95 0.30
CA GLU A 151 -10.76 -1.53 -0.60
C GLU A 151 -10.14 -1.77 -2.00
N ARG A 152 -9.48 -0.75 -2.56
CA ARG A 152 -8.81 -0.83 -3.86
C ARG A 152 -7.66 -1.85 -3.90
N LEU A 153 -6.86 -1.95 -2.84
CA LEU A 153 -5.76 -2.92 -2.75
C LEU A 153 -6.31 -4.34 -2.73
N VAL A 154 -7.33 -4.61 -1.91
CA VAL A 154 -7.95 -5.93 -1.82
C VAL A 154 -8.58 -6.31 -3.17
N ASP A 155 -9.33 -5.40 -3.79
CA ASP A 155 -9.93 -5.65 -5.10
C ASP A 155 -8.87 -5.90 -6.18
N HIS A 156 -7.79 -5.11 -6.18
CA HIS A 156 -6.71 -5.28 -7.14
C HIS A 156 -6.00 -6.63 -6.96
N VAL A 157 -5.70 -7.02 -5.71
CA VAL A 157 -5.09 -8.32 -5.40
C VAL A 157 -6.00 -9.45 -5.86
N LEU A 158 -7.28 -9.44 -5.49
CA LEU A 158 -8.23 -10.51 -5.84
C LEU A 158 -8.55 -10.54 -7.33
N SER A 159 -8.46 -9.41 -8.05
CA SER A 159 -8.59 -9.41 -9.52
C SER A 159 -7.42 -10.09 -10.23
N ARG A 160 -6.24 -10.15 -9.59
CA ARG A 160 -5.01 -10.74 -10.15
C ARG A 160 -4.70 -12.12 -9.60
N VAL A 161 -5.11 -12.40 -8.36
CA VAL A 161 -4.84 -13.63 -7.62
C VAL A 161 -6.15 -14.06 -6.91
N PRO A 162 -7.15 -14.59 -7.66
CA PRO A 162 -8.50 -14.79 -7.12
C PRO A 162 -8.60 -15.76 -5.95
N GLN A 163 -7.60 -16.64 -5.77
CA GLN A 163 -7.54 -17.62 -4.67
C GLN A 163 -6.74 -17.11 -3.46
N ALA A 164 -6.18 -15.91 -3.53
CA ALA A 164 -5.38 -15.38 -2.42
C ALA A 164 -6.23 -15.08 -1.18
N GLN A 165 -5.67 -15.37 -0.02
CA GLN A 165 -6.18 -14.88 1.27
C GLN A 165 -5.43 -13.59 1.62
N VAL A 166 -6.06 -12.44 1.43
CA VAL A 166 -5.39 -11.14 1.59
C VAL A 166 -5.26 -10.76 3.06
N VAL A 167 -4.04 -10.52 3.52
CA VAL A 167 -3.72 -9.88 4.80
C VAL A 167 -3.29 -8.45 4.53
N VAL A 168 -4.04 -7.49 5.04
CA VAL A 168 -3.67 -6.06 4.97
C VAL A 168 -3.00 -5.67 6.27
N PHE A 169 -1.80 -5.09 6.18
CA PHE A 169 -1.05 -4.58 7.31
C PHE A 169 -1.04 -3.06 7.26
N LEU A 170 -1.49 -2.41 8.35
CA LEU A 170 -1.49 -0.95 8.46
C LEU A 170 -0.29 -0.50 9.28
N ASP A 171 0.60 0.26 8.65
CA ASP A 171 1.82 0.77 9.26
C ASP A 171 1.60 2.18 9.83
N GLU A 172 1.82 2.32 11.14
CA GLU A 172 1.58 3.57 11.89
C GLU A 172 2.78 3.99 12.73
N PRO A 173 3.94 4.31 12.12
CA PRO A 173 5.13 4.71 12.87
C PRO A 173 4.95 6.01 13.66
N ALA A 174 3.98 6.86 13.30
CA ALA A 174 3.74 8.12 14.00
C ALA A 174 3.02 7.96 15.37
N MET A 175 2.60 6.74 15.74
CA MET A 175 2.03 6.44 17.06
C MET A 175 3.09 6.01 18.11
N GLY A 176 4.37 6.00 17.75
CA GLY A 176 5.49 5.53 18.58
C GLY A 176 6.29 6.62 19.27
#